data_AF-A0A7K3F348-F1
#
_entry.id   AF-A0A7K3F348-F1
#
_cell.length_a   1.000
_cell.length_b   1.000
_cell.length_c   1.000
_cell.angle_alpha   90.00
_cell.angle_beta   90.00
_cell.angle_gamma   90.00
#
_symmetry.space_group_name_H-M   'P 1'
#
loop_
_entity.id
_entity.type
_entity.pdbx_description
1 polymer ?
#
loop_
_entity_poly.entity_id
_entity_poly.type
_entity_poly.pdbx_seq_one_letter_code
_entity_poly.pdbx_strand_id
1 'polypeptide(L)'
;MTSTPRRRRLALPAAAAALALSGAVLSTVPAQAAGATPAPLQPAPTERPTASDAELLRRIQGSGAALADDTAAPGATPEVQAPSGRVDPKIIGGRNATITEAPWMVQLHYWDGKGTSSTADDEGYFCGGTLVAPTKVLTAAHCVYGLDWSENGVVVGGTAQLPEGDDLHGGRLAGVYRQWVNPTYRPSTTSGGDLAVLTLTEALPYKTLQPTSSGDNASYANGTPATVYGWGRTDSARQEISPTLRKATVPMRPDSACAGYWGADFVPGQMACAGDAASGQNAGTVSPCNGDSGGPLVVNGRIAGVVSWGVKDCVASGAYAVYAKTRSYVGEINARVDDSDLDFDGLADLFVRTPGGEAYEYYSRGDRAPYLAGRISLGDWSGLSLVRQADLNRDSYQDYLYRTPDGVLYDFAFNGDDRYEPVRVGGGWNAMADLRVPGDLSGDALPDLVAKDKSGVLWLYPGKGNGLFGTRARIGGGWSAYTITGKGDYNRDGRSDLLARDGSGVLWMYPGTGKAATALGARVRVGGGWSAYNALATAGDVTGDGRPDLLARDTSGVLWLYKGTGSTGSAAFKARVKVGGGWGAFNLLG
;
A
#
# COMPACT_ATOMS: atom_id res chain seq x y z
N MET A 1 -58.24 -17.02 -44.84
CA MET A 1 -57.69 -17.11 -46.22
C MET A 1 -57.71 -15.70 -46.78
N THR A 2 -56.59 -14.97 -46.74
CA THR A 2 -55.47 -14.87 -47.73
C THR A 2 -55.49 -13.42 -48.23
N SER A 3 -54.43 -12.62 -48.32
CA SER A 3 -52.99 -12.82 -48.19
C SER A 3 -52.27 -11.46 -47.97
N THR A 4 -51.20 -11.49 -47.17
CA THR A 4 -50.09 -10.53 -47.01
C THR A 4 -49.13 -10.53 -48.22
N PRO A 5 -47.97 -9.81 -48.25
CA PRO A 5 -47.48 -8.63 -47.50
C PRO A 5 -46.80 -7.53 -48.38
N ARG A 6 -46.46 -6.36 -47.78
CA ARG A 6 -45.64 -5.29 -48.39
C ARG A 6 -44.23 -5.23 -47.79
N ARG A 7 -43.20 -5.06 -48.63
CA ARG A 7 -41.84 -4.58 -48.27
C ARG A 7 -41.59 -3.20 -48.87
N ARG A 8 -40.87 -2.34 -48.15
CA ARG A 8 -40.34 -1.04 -48.60
C ARG A 8 -38.81 -1.08 -48.65
N ARG A 9 -38.21 -0.38 -49.62
CA ARG A 9 -37.07 0.58 -49.50
C ARG A 9 -36.51 0.87 -50.90
N LEU A 10 -36.22 2.15 -51.21
CA LEU A 10 -34.98 2.59 -51.89
C LEU A 10 -34.96 4.12 -52.16
N ALA A 11 -33.80 4.69 -51.80
CA ALA A 11 -32.98 5.74 -52.44
C ALA A 11 -33.55 7.09 -52.91
N LEU A 12 -32.77 8.14 -52.64
CA LEU A 12 -32.74 9.43 -53.35
C LEU A 12 -31.29 9.97 -53.32
N PRO A 13 -30.77 10.49 -54.44
CA PRO A 13 -29.62 11.39 -54.42
C PRO A 13 -29.88 12.76 -55.09
N ALA A 14 -29.01 13.69 -54.70
CA ALA A 14 -28.47 14.84 -55.45
C ALA A 14 -29.36 16.05 -55.80
N ALA A 15 -28.91 17.25 -55.39
CA ALA A 15 -28.68 18.38 -56.30
C ALA A 15 -27.82 19.46 -55.64
N ALA A 16 -27.12 20.22 -56.50
CA ALA A 16 -25.90 20.97 -56.24
C ALA A 16 -26.09 22.51 -56.12
N ALA A 17 -24.97 23.16 -55.85
CA ALA A 17 -24.72 24.55 -55.49
C ALA A 17 -25.01 25.64 -56.53
N ALA A 18 -25.10 26.90 -56.06
CA ALA A 18 -24.60 28.09 -56.76
C ALA A 18 -24.29 29.25 -55.78
N LEU A 19 -23.20 29.96 -56.06
CA LEU A 19 -22.54 31.04 -55.31
C LEU A 19 -23.23 32.42 -55.39
N ALA A 20 -22.95 33.29 -54.41
CA ALA A 20 -22.68 34.73 -54.64
C ALA A 20 -21.79 35.34 -53.53
N LEU A 21 -20.78 36.10 -53.93
CA LEU A 21 -19.81 36.84 -53.09
C LEU A 21 -20.33 38.25 -52.75
N SER A 22 -20.01 38.76 -51.55
CA SER A 22 -19.55 40.15 -51.34
C SER A 22 -19.25 40.44 -49.86
N GLY A 23 -18.20 41.24 -49.61
CA GLY A 23 -18.05 42.05 -48.40
C GLY A 23 -17.00 41.61 -47.38
N ALA A 24 -15.75 42.02 -47.60
CA ALA A 24 -14.72 41.99 -46.56
C ALA A 24 -15.01 43.06 -45.50
N VAL A 25 -15.28 42.63 -44.26
CA VAL A 25 -15.19 43.46 -43.06
C VAL A 25 -14.03 42.93 -42.24
N LEU A 26 -12.98 43.74 -42.10
CA LEU A 26 -11.90 43.56 -41.14
C LEU A 26 -12.47 43.61 -39.72
N SER A 27 -12.88 42.46 -39.18
CA SER A 27 -13.01 42.28 -37.74
C SER A 27 -11.63 41.91 -37.21
N THR A 28 -10.98 42.83 -36.53
CA THR A 28 -9.84 42.54 -35.65
C THR A 28 -10.30 41.52 -34.61
N VAL A 29 -9.97 40.26 -34.83
CA VAL A 29 -10.06 39.23 -33.79
C VAL A 29 -9.15 39.72 -32.66
N PRO A 30 -9.61 39.84 -31.41
CA PRO A 30 -8.69 40.05 -30.32
C PRO A 30 -7.71 38.89 -30.37
N ALA A 31 -6.41 39.19 -30.41
CA ALA A 31 -5.37 38.19 -30.33
C ALA A 31 -5.73 37.21 -29.21
N GLN A 32 -6.03 35.95 -29.57
CA GLN A 32 -6.11 34.87 -28.60
C GLN A 32 -4.83 34.97 -27.77
N ALA A 33 -4.99 35.06 -26.45
CA ALA A 33 -3.87 34.99 -25.54
C ALA A 33 -3.08 33.71 -25.83
N ALA A 34 -1.95 33.86 -26.53
CA ALA A 34 -0.90 32.87 -26.49
C ALA A 34 -0.41 32.84 -25.02
N GLY A 35 -0.76 31.80 -24.26
CA GLY A 35 -0.27 31.78 -22.88
C GLY A 35 -0.81 30.72 -21.92
N ALA A 36 -1.86 29.96 -22.25
CA ALA A 36 -2.20 28.82 -21.40
C ALA A 36 -1.24 27.66 -21.71
N THR A 37 -0.44 27.25 -20.73
CA THR A 37 0.29 25.98 -20.82
C THR A 37 -0.75 24.88 -20.99
N PRO A 38 -0.65 24.01 -22.02
CA PRO A 38 -1.60 22.92 -22.17
C PRO A 38 -1.60 22.07 -20.90
N ALA A 39 -2.79 21.74 -20.39
CA ALA A 39 -2.89 20.71 -19.37
C ALA A 39 -2.45 19.38 -19.99
N PRO A 40 -1.73 18.52 -19.25
CA PRO A 40 -1.46 17.17 -19.68
C PRO A 40 -2.71 16.47 -20.19
N LEU A 41 -2.58 15.69 -21.26
CA LEU A 41 -3.65 14.78 -21.66
C LEU A 41 -3.85 13.76 -20.53
N GLN A 42 -5.12 13.47 -20.24
CA GLN A 42 -5.48 12.50 -19.20
C GLN A 42 -5.03 11.09 -19.65
N PRO A 43 -4.24 10.37 -18.83
CA PRO A 43 -4.01 8.95 -19.03
C PRO A 43 -5.35 8.21 -19.04
N ALA A 44 -5.45 7.17 -19.87
CA ALA A 44 -6.56 6.24 -19.75
C ALA A 44 -6.42 5.50 -18.41
N PRO A 45 -7.46 5.42 -17.58
CA PRO A 45 -7.40 4.61 -16.37
C PRO A 45 -7.29 3.14 -16.77
N THR A 46 -6.35 2.42 -16.13
CA THR A 46 -6.34 0.96 -16.21
C THR A 46 -7.56 0.44 -15.44
N GLU A 47 -8.34 -0.46 -16.04
CA GLU A 47 -9.51 -1.04 -15.38
C GLU A 47 -9.06 -2.01 -14.27
N ARG A 48 -9.48 -1.75 -13.03
CA ARG A 48 -9.33 -2.71 -11.93
C ARG A 48 -10.39 -3.82 -12.06
N PRO A 49 -10.07 -5.06 -11.69
CA PRO A 49 -11.10 -6.07 -11.46
C PRO A 49 -12.12 -5.52 -10.45
N THR A 50 -13.40 -5.57 -10.79
CA THR A 50 -14.47 -5.11 -9.91
C THR A 50 -15.50 -6.22 -9.71
N ALA A 51 -15.95 -6.38 -8.47
CA ALA A 51 -17.11 -7.19 -8.13
C ALA A 51 -18.23 -6.25 -7.73
N SER A 52 -19.46 -6.53 -8.16
CA SER A 52 -20.63 -5.75 -7.72
C SER A 52 -20.90 -5.96 -6.23
N ASP A 53 -21.53 -4.99 -5.55
CA ASP A 53 -21.94 -5.12 -4.15
C ASP A 53 -22.74 -6.40 -3.87
N ALA A 54 -23.64 -6.80 -4.79
CA ALA A 54 -24.41 -8.03 -4.66
C ALA A 54 -23.54 -9.29 -4.64
N GLU A 55 -22.47 -9.29 -5.43
CA GLU A 55 -21.49 -10.38 -5.46
C GLU A 55 -20.64 -10.38 -4.18
N LEU A 56 -20.21 -9.20 -3.71
CA LEU A 56 -19.47 -9.07 -2.46
C LEU A 56 -20.31 -9.51 -1.25
N LEU A 57 -21.59 -9.17 -1.19
CA LEU A 57 -22.51 -9.63 -0.15
C LEU A 57 -22.70 -11.15 -0.18
N ARG A 58 -22.77 -11.76 -1.37
CA ARG A 58 -22.84 -13.22 -1.52
C ARG A 58 -21.62 -13.91 -0.91
N ARG A 59 -20.41 -13.35 -1.12
CA ARG A 59 -19.17 -13.87 -0.50
C ARG A 59 -19.21 -13.78 1.02
N ILE A 60 -19.74 -12.69 1.58
CA ILE A 60 -19.92 -12.54 3.04
C ILE A 60 -20.87 -13.60 3.58
N GLN A 61 -22.03 -13.78 2.93
CA GLN A 61 -23.05 -14.74 3.37
C GLN A 61 -22.52 -16.18 3.30
N GLY A 62 -21.81 -16.53 2.21
CA GLY A 62 -21.16 -17.83 2.07
C GLY A 62 -20.07 -18.06 3.12
N SER A 63 -19.24 -17.05 3.40
CA SER A 63 -18.22 -17.12 4.44
C SER A 63 -18.83 -17.36 5.82
N GLY A 64 -19.90 -16.62 6.15
CA GLY A 64 -20.66 -16.80 7.38
C GLY A 64 -21.30 -18.17 7.52
N ALA A 65 -21.84 -18.73 6.42
CA ALA A 65 -22.42 -20.07 6.40
C ALA A 65 -21.35 -21.15 6.62
N ALA A 66 -20.20 -21.04 5.94
CA ALA A 66 -19.07 -21.95 6.14
C ALA A 66 -18.60 -21.95 7.59
N LEU A 67 -18.49 -20.78 8.24
CA LEU A 67 -18.12 -20.66 9.66
C LEU A 67 -19.16 -21.27 10.62
N ALA A 68 -20.42 -21.39 10.19
CA ALA A 68 -21.49 -21.99 10.98
C ALA A 68 -21.55 -23.52 10.82
N ASP A 69 -21.22 -24.03 9.62
CA ASP A 69 -21.18 -25.46 9.31
C ASP A 69 -19.86 -26.14 9.73
N ASP A 70 -18.74 -25.40 9.76
CA ASP A 70 -17.44 -25.96 10.12
C ASP A 70 -17.21 -26.06 11.64
N THR A 71 -17.06 -27.31 12.09
CA THR A 71 -16.36 -27.68 13.33
C THR A 71 -14.84 -27.79 13.13
N ALA A 72 -14.29 -27.24 12.03
CA ALA A 72 -12.91 -27.51 11.59
C ALA A 72 -11.95 -26.32 11.79
N ALA A 73 -11.42 -26.18 13.00
CA ALA A 73 -9.97 -25.98 13.10
C ALA A 73 -9.30 -27.36 12.91
N PRO A 74 -8.10 -27.47 12.29
CA PRO A 74 -7.46 -28.78 12.18
C PRO A 74 -7.19 -29.39 13.56
N GLY A 75 -7.89 -30.50 13.83
CA GLY A 75 -7.68 -31.41 14.97
C GLY A 75 -8.71 -31.28 16.09
N ALA A 76 -9.85 -31.98 16.01
CA ALA A 76 -10.86 -32.07 17.07
C ALA A 76 -11.07 -33.52 17.59
N THR A 77 -11.08 -33.67 18.92
CA THR A 77 -11.59 -34.84 19.68
C THR A 77 -12.42 -34.31 20.88
N PRO A 78 -13.35 -35.11 21.44
CA PRO A 78 -14.61 -34.56 21.98
C PRO A 78 -14.60 -34.10 23.45
N GLU A 79 -15.64 -33.30 23.68
CA GLU A 79 -16.09 -32.44 24.79
C GLU A 79 -16.17 -33.01 26.22
N VAL A 80 -15.99 -32.14 27.22
CA VAL A 80 -16.52 -32.29 28.59
C VAL A 80 -17.13 -30.95 29.04
N GLN A 81 -18.37 -30.99 29.54
CA GLN A 81 -19.17 -29.84 29.99
C GLN A 81 -18.61 -29.16 31.26
N ALA A 82 -18.62 -27.82 31.28
CA ALA A 82 -18.31 -26.98 32.44
C ALA A 82 -19.51 -26.11 32.88
N PRO A 83 -19.62 -25.75 34.18
CA PRO A 83 -20.84 -25.25 34.80
C PRO A 83 -21.04 -23.73 34.69
N SER A 84 -22.30 -23.32 34.94
CA SER A 84 -22.85 -21.98 34.80
C SER A 84 -22.36 -20.99 35.87
N GLY A 85 -21.60 -19.98 35.43
CA GLY A 85 -21.34 -18.74 36.15
C GLY A 85 -21.18 -17.62 35.12
N ARG A 86 -21.91 -16.52 35.30
CA ARG A 86 -22.04 -15.44 34.31
C ARG A 86 -20.68 -14.75 34.07
N VAL A 87 -19.95 -15.22 33.06
CA VAL A 87 -18.78 -14.56 32.49
C VAL A 87 -19.18 -14.09 31.11
N ASP A 88 -19.18 -12.78 30.91
CA ASP A 88 -19.19 -12.20 29.58
C ASP A 88 -18.17 -11.07 29.67
N PRO A 89 -16.93 -11.28 29.16
CA PRO A 89 -16.69 -10.87 27.77
C PRO A 89 -15.66 -11.72 26.95
N LYS A 90 -15.49 -11.31 25.67
CA LYS A 90 -15.12 -12.01 24.41
C LYS A 90 -13.85 -11.38 23.78
N ILE A 91 -13.08 -12.08 22.90
CA ILE A 91 -11.63 -12.39 23.12
C ILE A 91 -11.50 -13.00 24.50
N ILE A 92 -10.83 -14.15 24.68
CA ILE A 92 -10.81 -14.78 26.01
C ILE A 92 -10.28 -13.73 27.01
N GLY A 93 -11.10 -13.31 27.98
CA GLY A 93 -10.79 -12.24 28.94
C GLY A 93 -10.80 -10.77 28.43
N GLY A 94 -11.19 -10.49 27.18
CA GLY A 94 -11.26 -9.15 26.56
C GLY A 94 -12.59 -8.42 26.79
N ARG A 95 -12.82 -7.25 26.17
CA ARG A 95 -14.06 -6.44 26.25
C ARG A 95 -14.48 -5.90 24.88
N ASN A 96 -15.73 -5.41 24.75
CA ASN A 96 -16.18 -4.71 23.54
C ASN A 96 -15.27 -3.53 23.18
N ALA A 97 -15.03 -3.37 21.88
CA ALA A 97 -14.43 -2.19 21.29
C ALA A 97 -15.41 -1.57 20.29
N THR A 98 -15.41 -0.24 20.18
CA THR A 98 -16.16 0.44 19.13
C THR A 98 -15.26 0.65 17.92
N ILE A 99 -15.86 0.81 16.74
CA ILE A 99 -15.08 1.12 15.54
C ILE A 99 -14.42 2.51 15.64
N THR A 100 -15.00 3.44 16.42
CA THR A 100 -14.38 4.74 16.68
C THR A 100 -13.10 4.65 17.52
N GLU A 101 -12.95 3.63 18.36
CA GLU A 101 -11.73 3.35 19.11
C GLU A 101 -10.64 2.68 18.26
N ALA A 102 -11.03 1.95 17.21
CA ALA A 102 -10.13 1.22 16.33
C ALA A 102 -10.56 1.34 14.84
N PRO A 103 -10.55 2.55 14.27
CA PRO A 103 -11.11 2.83 12.93
C PRO A 103 -10.37 2.13 11.78
N TRP A 104 -9.16 1.63 12.03
CA TRP A 104 -8.35 0.85 11.10
C TRP A 104 -8.73 -0.64 11.05
N MET A 105 -9.60 -1.13 11.95
CA MET A 105 -9.99 -2.53 11.96
C MET A 105 -10.87 -2.85 10.75
N VAL A 106 -10.54 -3.94 10.07
CA VAL A 106 -11.32 -4.47 8.97
C VAL A 106 -11.57 -5.97 9.16
N GLN A 107 -12.68 -6.43 8.60
CA GLN A 107 -13.08 -7.82 8.55
C GLN A 107 -12.71 -8.38 7.18
N LEU A 108 -12.16 -9.58 7.15
CA LEU A 108 -11.80 -10.28 5.93
C LEU A 108 -12.66 -11.53 5.82
N HIS A 109 -13.51 -11.57 4.80
CA HIS A 109 -14.36 -12.72 4.50
C HIS A 109 -13.87 -13.34 3.19
N TYR A 110 -13.60 -14.64 3.23
CA TYR A 110 -13.29 -15.44 2.06
C TYR A 110 -14.37 -16.48 1.88
N TRP A 111 -14.85 -16.67 0.66
CA TRP A 111 -15.72 -17.77 0.32
C TRP A 111 -15.62 -18.17 -1.15
N ASP A 112 -15.34 -19.45 -1.38
CA ASP A 112 -15.30 -20.11 -2.67
C ASP A 112 -16.31 -21.26 -2.67
N GLY A 113 -17.42 -21.07 -3.37
CA GLY A 113 -18.48 -22.08 -3.50
C GLY A 113 -18.19 -23.20 -4.50
N LYS A 114 -16.96 -23.31 -5.02
CA LYS A 114 -16.45 -24.29 -6.01
C LYS A 114 -17.27 -24.49 -7.29
N GLY A 115 -18.34 -23.72 -7.47
CA GLY A 115 -19.29 -23.83 -8.57
C GLY A 115 -20.07 -25.15 -8.61
N THR A 116 -20.14 -25.91 -7.50
CA THR A 116 -20.86 -27.19 -7.45
C THR A 116 -22.22 -27.05 -6.74
N SER A 117 -23.09 -28.05 -6.93
CA SER A 117 -24.39 -28.10 -6.24
C SER A 117 -24.27 -28.54 -4.78
N SER A 118 -23.09 -29.01 -4.38
CA SER A 118 -22.78 -29.45 -3.02
C SER A 118 -22.16 -28.27 -2.29
N THR A 119 -22.53 -28.06 -1.03
CA THR A 119 -21.84 -27.11 -0.15
C THR A 119 -20.75 -27.77 0.69
N ALA A 120 -20.53 -29.08 0.54
CA ALA A 120 -19.56 -29.85 1.32
C ALA A 120 -18.10 -29.63 0.86
N ASP A 121 -17.92 -29.08 -0.33
CA ASP A 121 -16.64 -28.68 -0.92
C ASP A 121 -16.43 -27.17 -0.91
N ASP A 122 -17.45 -26.40 -0.48
CA ASP A 122 -17.33 -24.96 -0.28
C ASP A 122 -16.25 -24.67 0.75
N GLU A 123 -15.48 -23.61 0.49
CA GLU A 123 -14.38 -23.21 1.34
C GLU A 123 -14.62 -21.78 1.81
N GLY A 124 -14.73 -21.56 3.12
CA GLY A 124 -14.97 -20.22 3.67
C GLY A 124 -14.26 -19.98 4.99
N TYR A 125 -13.70 -18.78 5.14
CA TYR A 125 -12.94 -18.40 6.33
C TYR A 125 -13.12 -16.93 6.68
N PHE A 126 -12.89 -16.62 7.96
CA PHE A 126 -12.87 -15.27 8.48
C PHE A 126 -11.52 -14.95 9.14
N CYS A 127 -10.99 -13.77 8.82
CA CYS A 127 -9.86 -13.17 9.51
C CYS A 127 -10.12 -11.71 9.85
N GLY A 128 -9.34 -11.20 10.79
CA GLY A 128 -9.16 -9.76 10.99
C GLY A 128 -8.08 -9.20 10.06
N GLY A 129 -8.05 -7.88 9.97
CA GLY A 129 -6.97 -7.16 9.32
C GLY A 129 -6.89 -5.72 9.82
N THR A 130 -5.86 -5.02 9.38
CA THR A 130 -5.62 -3.62 9.71
C THR A 130 -5.43 -2.80 8.44
N LEU A 131 -6.20 -1.73 8.29
CA LEU A 131 -6.01 -0.75 7.23
C LEU A 131 -4.71 0.03 7.48
N VAL A 132 -3.71 -0.17 6.61
CA VAL A 132 -2.38 0.49 6.68
C VAL A 132 -2.23 1.61 5.64
N ALA A 133 -3.05 1.60 4.60
CA ALA A 133 -3.32 2.73 3.70
C ALA A 133 -4.79 2.61 3.22
N PRO A 134 -5.40 3.65 2.63
CA PRO A 134 -6.80 3.60 2.20
C PRO A 134 -7.19 2.37 1.38
N THR A 135 -6.27 1.83 0.57
CA THR A 135 -6.45 0.61 -0.24
C THR A 135 -5.61 -0.59 0.21
N LYS A 136 -4.95 -0.53 1.39
CA LYS A 136 -3.99 -1.55 1.81
C LYS A 136 -4.36 -2.12 3.18
N VAL A 137 -4.50 -3.45 3.24
CA VAL A 137 -4.83 -4.17 4.47
C VAL A 137 -3.69 -5.11 4.84
N LEU A 138 -3.11 -4.92 6.02
CA LEU A 138 -2.17 -5.85 6.64
C LEU A 138 -2.94 -6.95 7.39
N THR A 139 -2.62 -8.20 7.11
CA THR A 139 -3.20 -9.39 7.75
C THR A 139 -2.14 -10.50 7.86
N ALA A 140 -2.53 -11.68 8.35
CA ALA A 140 -1.65 -12.84 8.44
C ALA A 140 -1.53 -13.55 7.08
N ALA A 141 -0.36 -14.14 6.80
CA ALA A 141 -0.15 -14.91 5.58
C ALA A 141 -1.02 -16.16 5.55
N HIS A 142 -1.24 -16.83 6.68
CA HIS A 142 -2.10 -18.02 6.74
C HIS A 142 -3.57 -17.74 6.39
N CYS A 143 -4.03 -16.48 6.49
CA CYS A 143 -5.37 -16.08 6.05
C CYS A 143 -5.49 -16.02 4.52
N VAL A 144 -4.38 -15.95 3.79
CA VAL A 144 -4.40 -15.64 2.35
C VAL A 144 -3.63 -16.63 1.48
N TYR A 145 -2.69 -17.37 2.05
CA TYR A 145 -1.78 -18.22 1.31
C TYR A 145 -2.53 -19.37 0.63
N GLY A 146 -2.35 -19.51 -0.69
CA GLY A 146 -2.96 -20.57 -1.49
C GLY A 146 -4.43 -20.33 -1.86
N LEU A 147 -4.99 -19.17 -1.51
CA LEU A 147 -6.36 -18.77 -1.80
C LEU A 147 -6.39 -17.68 -2.88
N ASP A 148 -7.46 -17.62 -3.69
CA ASP A 148 -7.67 -16.53 -4.66
C ASP A 148 -8.57 -15.45 -4.07
N TRP A 149 -7.95 -14.47 -3.39
CA TRP A 149 -8.70 -13.36 -2.80
C TRP A 149 -9.27 -12.42 -3.85
N SER A 150 -8.70 -12.39 -5.07
CA SER A 150 -9.24 -11.53 -6.12
C SER A 150 -10.62 -12.00 -6.57
N GLU A 151 -10.78 -13.32 -6.67
CA GLU A 151 -12.03 -13.94 -7.07
C GLU A 151 -13.01 -14.13 -5.91
N ASN A 152 -12.53 -14.42 -4.69
CA ASN A 152 -13.38 -14.93 -3.60
C ASN A 152 -13.35 -14.09 -2.32
N GLY A 153 -12.51 -13.04 -2.27
CA GLY A 153 -12.33 -12.21 -1.08
C GLY A 153 -13.26 -10.98 -1.05
N VAL A 154 -13.59 -10.55 0.17
CA VAL A 154 -14.22 -9.26 0.46
C VAL A 154 -13.74 -8.72 1.80
N VAL A 155 -13.51 -7.41 1.84
CA VAL A 155 -13.11 -6.66 3.03
C VAL A 155 -14.25 -5.76 3.47
N VAL A 156 -14.56 -5.77 4.77
CA VAL A 156 -15.56 -4.87 5.37
C VAL A 156 -14.87 -3.95 6.39
N GLY A 157 -14.96 -2.63 6.17
CA GLY A 157 -14.42 -1.62 7.07
C GLY A 157 -15.48 -0.66 7.60
N GLY A 158 -15.20 0.03 8.70
CA GLY A 158 -16.08 1.08 9.24
C GLY A 158 -17.21 0.60 10.15
N THR A 159 -17.25 -0.68 10.50
CA THR A 159 -18.19 -1.25 11.47
C THR A 159 -17.49 -2.14 12.48
N ALA A 160 -17.98 -2.11 13.73
CA ALA A 160 -17.56 -3.05 14.78
C ALA A 160 -18.38 -4.35 14.75
N GLN A 161 -19.47 -4.41 14.00
CA GLN A 161 -20.39 -5.54 13.98
C GLN A 161 -20.18 -6.36 12.71
N LEU A 162 -20.25 -7.69 12.83
CA LEU A 162 -20.31 -8.56 11.66
C LEU A 162 -21.60 -8.27 10.87
N PRO A 163 -21.58 -8.33 9.53
CA PRO A 163 -22.79 -8.17 8.72
C PRO A 163 -23.90 -9.15 9.11
N GLU A 164 -25.15 -8.69 9.05
CA GLU A 164 -26.35 -9.52 9.27
C GLU A 164 -27.27 -9.43 8.04
N GLY A 165 -27.28 -10.47 7.21
CA GLY A 165 -27.95 -10.44 5.91
C GLY A 165 -27.34 -9.38 5.00
N ASP A 166 -28.13 -8.36 4.65
CA ASP A 166 -27.70 -7.21 3.84
C ASP A 166 -27.33 -5.98 4.70
N ASP A 167 -27.47 -6.05 6.03
CA ASP A 167 -27.08 -4.95 6.92
C ASP A 167 -25.58 -5.00 7.23
N LEU A 168 -24.84 -4.02 6.70
CA LEU A 168 -23.42 -3.81 6.98
C LEU A 168 -23.17 -3.01 8.26
N HIS A 169 -24.23 -2.61 8.97
CA HIS A 169 -24.17 -1.76 10.17
C HIS A 169 -23.37 -0.46 9.95
N GLY A 170 -23.54 0.16 8.79
CA GLY A 170 -22.81 1.36 8.37
C GLY A 170 -21.39 1.10 7.83
N GLY A 171 -20.99 -0.17 7.71
CA GLY A 171 -19.75 -0.58 7.07
C GLY A 171 -19.74 -0.34 5.56
N ARG A 172 -18.55 -0.41 4.97
CA ARG A 172 -18.31 -0.35 3.53
C ARG A 172 -17.62 -1.62 3.06
N LEU A 173 -18.04 -2.10 1.90
CA LEU A 173 -17.42 -3.21 1.20
C LEU A 173 -16.23 -2.71 0.39
N ALA A 174 -15.25 -3.59 0.19
CA ALA A 174 -14.23 -3.46 -0.82
C ALA A 174 -13.84 -4.86 -1.30
N GLY A 175 -13.72 -5.03 -2.62
CA GLY A 175 -13.10 -6.21 -3.19
C GLY A 175 -11.58 -6.20 -2.97
N VAL A 176 -10.94 -7.31 -3.33
CA VAL A 176 -9.47 -7.42 -3.40
C VAL A 176 -9.09 -7.62 -4.86
N TYR A 177 -8.01 -7.00 -5.33
CA TYR A 177 -7.48 -7.30 -6.68
C TYR A 177 -6.05 -7.83 -6.65
N ARG A 178 -5.32 -7.64 -5.54
CA ARG A 178 -3.95 -8.13 -5.38
C ARG A 178 -3.72 -8.60 -3.96
N GLN A 179 -3.04 -9.73 -3.82
CA GLN A 179 -2.55 -10.24 -2.55
C GLN A 179 -1.04 -10.44 -2.61
N TRP A 180 -0.33 -9.88 -1.64
CA TRP A 180 1.07 -10.18 -1.42
C TRP A 180 1.20 -11.04 -0.16
N VAL A 181 1.94 -12.14 -0.27
CA VAL A 181 2.32 -12.97 0.87
C VAL A 181 3.82 -12.81 1.09
N ASN A 182 4.23 -12.65 2.35
CA ASN A 182 5.64 -12.57 2.68
C ASN A 182 6.40 -13.81 2.14
N PRO A 183 7.44 -13.64 1.29
CA PRO A 183 8.15 -14.76 0.67
C PRO A 183 8.86 -15.69 1.65
N THR A 184 9.03 -15.26 2.90
CA THR A 184 9.62 -16.10 3.96
C THR A 184 8.59 -16.98 4.66
N TYR A 185 7.28 -16.74 4.49
CA TYR A 185 6.23 -17.57 5.06
C TYR A 185 6.34 -19.01 4.57
N ARG A 186 6.18 -19.97 5.48
CA ARG A 186 6.22 -21.41 5.18
C ARG A 186 5.00 -22.06 5.84
N PRO A 187 3.96 -22.48 5.09
CA PRO A 187 2.74 -23.03 5.68
C PRO A 187 2.96 -24.35 6.44
N SER A 188 4.05 -25.06 6.14
CA SER A 188 4.40 -26.35 6.76
C SER A 188 5.18 -26.22 8.07
N THR A 189 5.53 -25.00 8.49
CA THR A 189 6.28 -24.72 9.72
C THR A 189 5.74 -23.45 10.38
N THR A 190 6.07 -23.18 11.63
CA THR A 190 5.77 -21.88 12.25
C THR A 190 6.75 -20.79 11.83
N SER A 191 7.84 -21.13 11.14
CA SER A 191 8.90 -20.18 10.75
C SER A 191 8.53 -19.25 9.58
N GLY A 192 9.18 -18.09 9.54
CA GLY A 192 8.94 -17.07 8.51
C GLY A 192 8.00 -15.96 8.97
N GLY A 193 7.85 -14.95 8.12
CA GLY A 193 6.92 -13.86 8.39
C GLY A 193 5.50 -14.25 8.02
N ASP A 194 4.67 -14.61 9.00
CA ASP A 194 3.23 -14.82 8.81
C ASP A 194 2.49 -13.48 8.61
N LEU A 195 2.76 -12.85 7.47
CA LEU A 195 2.29 -11.51 7.11
C LEU A 195 1.89 -11.47 5.63
N ALA A 196 0.81 -10.77 5.36
CA ALA A 196 0.33 -10.49 4.02
C ALA A 196 -0.25 -9.09 3.91
N VAL A 197 -0.23 -8.54 2.70
CA VAL A 197 -0.84 -7.25 2.37
C VAL A 197 -1.82 -7.48 1.22
N LEU A 198 -3.09 -7.18 1.46
CA LEU A 198 -4.13 -7.14 0.42
C LEU A 198 -4.21 -5.72 -0.13
N THR A 199 -4.37 -5.60 -1.45
CA THR A 199 -4.72 -4.34 -2.13
C THR A 199 -6.17 -4.39 -2.58
N LEU A 200 -6.93 -3.39 -2.15
CA LEU A 200 -8.38 -3.30 -2.32
C LEU A 200 -8.75 -2.67 -3.65
N THR A 201 -9.91 -3.03 -4.19
CA THR A 201 -10.44 -2.45 -5.43
C THR A 201 -10.75 -0.96 -5.29
N GLU A 202 -11.11 -0.53 -4.08
CA GLU A 202 -11.48 0.84 -3.73
C GLU A 202 -10.88 1.30 -2.41
N ALA A 203 -10.77 2.62 -2.24
CA ALA A 203 -10.23 3.23 -1.04
C ALA A 203 -11.29 3.28 0.08
N LEU A 204 -10.93 2.78 1.26
CA LEU A 204 -11.71 2.91 2.47
C LEU A 204 -11.35 4.24 3.18
N PRO A 205 -12.33 5.12 3.48
CA PRO A 205 -12.07 6.47 3.99
C PRO A 205 -11.87 6.49 5.52
N TYR A 206 -11.12 5.52 6.05
CA TYR A 206 -10.92 5.36 7.49
C TYR A 206 -9.47 5.64 7.88
N LYS A 207 -9.26 5.96 9.16
CA LYS A 207 -7.90 6.16 9.68
C LYS A 207 -7.11 4.87 9.56
N THR A 208 -5.85 5.00 9.18
CA THR A 208 -4.92 3.89 9.02
C THR A 208 -4.03 3.75 10.26
N LEU A 209 -3.40 2.59 10.42
CA LEU A 209 -2.45 2.33 11.51
C LEU A 209 -1.16 1.75 10.93
N GLN A 210 -0.01 2.33 11.28
CA GLN A 210 1.27 1.90 10.72
C GLN A 210 1.99 0.85 11.58
N PRO A 211 2.80 -0.04 10.96
CA PRO A 211 3.70 -0.92 11.70
C PRO A 211 4.78 -0.15 12.46
N THR A 212 5.33 -0.78 13.49
CA THR A 212 6.54 -0.30 14.18
C THR A 212 7.75 -0.31 13.24
N SER A 213 8.59 0.74 13.29
CA SER A 213 9.86 0.79 12.55
C SER A 213 10.86 -0.26 13.05
N SER A 214 11.85 -0.62 12.23
CA SER A 214 12.82 -1.69 12.54
C SER A 214 13.62 -1.44 13.84
N GLY A 215 13.88 -0.16 14.14
CA GLY A 215 14.61 0.28 15.33
C GLY A 215 13.76 0.45 16.60
N ASP A 216 12.45 0.19 16.56
CA ASP A 216 11.56 0.36 17.71
C ASP A 216 11.73 -0.80 18.71
N ASN A 217 12.71 -0.67 19.62
CA ASN A 217 12.88 -1.62 20.72
C ASN A 217 11.94 -1.34 21.89
N ALA A 218 11.50 -0.08 22.05
CA ALA A 218 10.71 0.34 23.21
C ALA A 218 9.34 -0.34 23.22
N SER A 219 8.69 -0.46 22.06
CA SER A 219 7.39 -1.13 21.92
C SER A 219 7.43 -2.64 22.22
N TYR A 220 8.62 -3.25 22.31
CA TYR A 220 8.79 -4.69 22.60
C TYR A 220 9.44 -4.95 23.96
N ALA A 221 9.66 -3.92 24.78
CA ALA A 221 10.22 -4.11 26.12
C ALA A 221 9.24 -4.93 26.99
N ASN A 222 9.77 -5.85 27.79
CA ASN A 222 8.96 -6.70 28.66
C ASN A 222 8.04 -5.86 29.58
N GLY A 223 6.77 -6.21 29.64
CA GLY A 223 5.76 -5.52 30.44
C GLY A 223 5.13 -4.30 29.75
N THR A 224 5.61 -3.89 28.57
CA THR A 224 4.98 -2.79 27.81
C THR A 224 3.53 -3.16 27.50
N PRO A 225 2.53 -2.31 27.83
CA PRO A 225 1.15 -2.59 27.50
C PRO A 225 0.92 -2.62 25.99
N ALA A 226 0.28 -3.68 25.51
CA ALA A 226 -0.16 -3.87 24.15
C ALA A 226 -1.67 -4.13 24.14
N THR A 227 -2.36 -3.76 23.06
CA THR A 227 -3.79 -4.05 22.89
C THR A 227 -3.99 -4.91 21.66
N VAL A 228 -4.60 -6.08 21.84
CA VAL A 228 -5.03 -6.96 20.74
C VAL A 228 -6.48 -6.66 20.39
N TYR A 229 -6.81 -6.70 19.10
CA TYR A 229 -8.15 -6.47 18.57
C TYR A 229 -8.56 -7.60 17.63
N GLY A 230 -9.85 -7.92 17.62
CA GLY A 230 -10.40 -8.89 16.67
C GLY A 230 -11.83 -9.31 17.03
N TRP A 231 -12.39 -10.20 16.20
CA TRP A 231 -13.72 -10.76 16.37
C TRP A 231 -13.67 -12.20 16.83
N GLY A 232 -12.51 -12.70 17.27
CA GLY A 232 -12.31 -14.13 17.50
C GLY A 232 -13.16 -14.72 18.62
N ARG A 233 -13.06 -16.04 18.73
CA ARG A 233 -13.70 -16.88 19.74
C ARG A 233 -13.39 -16.37 21.15
N THR A 234 -14.29 -16.73 22.03
CA THR A 234 -14.52 -16.00 23.28
C THR A 234 -14.67 -16.91 24.47
N ASP A 235 -14.93 -18.17 24.12
CA ASP A 235 -15.17 -19.29 24.96
C ASP A 235 -14.50 -20.45 24.24
N SER A 236 -13.49 -21.04 24.87
CA SER A 236 -12.75 -22.17 24.35
C SER A 236 -13.65 -23.38 24.02
N ALA A 237 -14.86 -23.44 24.57
CA ALA A 237 -15.82 -24.53 24.33
C ALA A 237 -16.75 -24.29 23.13
N ARG A 238 -16.81 -23.08 22.56
CA ARG A 238 -17.70 -22.75 21.43
C ARG A 238 -16.92 -22.37 20.19
N GLN A 239 -17.41 -22.73 19.00
CA GLN A 239 -16.76 -22.36 17.73
C GLN A 239 -17.16 -20.97 17.22
N GLU A 240 -18.28 -20.43 17.71
CA GLU A 240 -18.80 -19.12 17.31
C GLU A 240 -17.81 -17.98 17.62
N ILE A 241 -17.54 -17.17 16.61
CA ILE A 241 -16.80 -15.91 16.75
C ILE A 241 -17.70 -14.82 17.36
N SER A 242 -17.10 -13.71 17.78
CA SER A 242 -17.82 -12.58 18.34
C SER A 242 -18.53 -11.78 17.23
N PRO A 243 -19.86 -11.53 17.32
CA PRO A 243 -20.56 -10.68 16.37
C PRO A 243 -20.17 -9.20 16.50
N THR A 244 -19.45 -8.82 17.55
CA THR A 244 -18.97 -7.46 17.82
C THR A 244 -17.48 -7.47 18.10
N LEU A 245 -16.76 -6.45 17.60
CA LEU A 245 -15.33 -6.27 17.77
C LEU A 245 -14.97 -6.25 19.26
N ARG A 246 -13.88 -6.94 19.59
CA ARG A 246 -13.35 -7.03 20.94
C ARG A 246 -11.91 -6.52 21.00
N LYS A 247 -11.49 -6.19 22.21
CA LYS A 247 -10.12 -5.82 22.54
C LYS A 247 -9.69 -6.35 23.90
N ALA A 248 -8.40 -6.63 24.05
CA ALA A 248 -7.81 -6.94 25.35
C ALA A 248 -6.44 -6.28 25.49
N THR A 249 -6.11 -5.84 26.70
CA THR A 249 -4.77 -5.31 26.99
C THR A 249 -3.92 -6.42 27.58
N VAL A 250 -2.79 -6.68 26.94
CA VAL A 250 -1.83 -7.71 27.30
C VAL A 250 -0.43 -7.10 27.42
N PRO A 251 0.43 -7.59 28.32
CA PRO A 251 1.80 -7.12 28.39
C PRO A 251 2.65 -7.78 27.30
N MET A 252 3.58 -7.03 26.71
CA MET A 252 4.66 -7.60 25.90
C MET A 252 5.54 -8.51 26.76
N ARG A 253 6.05 -9.59 26.16
CA ARG A 253 6.89 -10.58 26.82
C ARG A 253 8.21 -10.76 26.06
N PRO A 254 9.29 -11.12 26.77
CA PRO A 254 10.55 -11.42 26.11
C PRO A 254 10.41 -12.68 25.25
N ASP A 255 11.20 -12.77 24.19
CA ASP A 255 11.27 -13.94 23.31
C ASP A 255 11.51 -15.24 24.10
N SER A 256 12.25 -15.17 25.22
CA SER A 256 12.51 -16.32 26.10
C SER A 256 11.26 -16.89 26.79
N ALA A 257 10.21 -16.09 27.01
CA ALA A 257 8.96 -16.59 27.61
C ALA A 257 8.24 -17.53 26.65
N CYS A 258 8.03 -17.09 25.40
CA CYS A 258 7.43 -17.93 24.37
C CYS A 258 8.34 -19.10 23.99
N ALA A 259 9.65 -18.87 23.80
CA ALA A 259 10.59 -19.95 23.51
C ALA A 259 10.66 -21.01 24.63
N GLY A 260 10.43 -20.62 25.88
CA GLY A 260 10.37 -21.54 27.01
C GLY A 260 9.21 -22.53 26.94
N TYR A 261 8.07 -22.13 26.37
CA TYR A 261 6.90 -23.01 26.18
C TYR A 261 6.90 -23.70 24.82
N TRP A 262 7.15 -22.95 23.75
CA TRP A 262 7.04 -23.40 22.35
C TRP A 262 8.31 -24.04 21.80
N GLY A 263 9.44 -23.95 22.51
CA GLY A 263 10.71 -24.49 22.03
C GLY A 263 11.12 -23.92 20.68
N ALA A 264 11.43 -24.79 19.72
CA ALA A 264 11.90 -24.42 18.38
C ALA A 264 10.80 -23.83 17.48
N ASP A 265 9.53 -24.00 17.84
CA ASP A 265 8.41 -23.48 17.04
C ASP A 265 8.30 -21.95 17.16
N PHE A 266 8.74 -21.37 18.27
CA PHE A 266 8.89 -19.92 18.39
C PHE A 266 10.25 -19.50 17.86
N VAL A 267 10.26 -18.59 16.87
CA VAL A 267 11.50 -18.08 16.25
C VAL A 267 11.79 -16.66 16.75
N PRO A 268 12.75 -16.49 17.69
CA PRO A 268 13.11 -15.17 18.20
C PRO A 268 13.50 -14.20 17.09
N GLY A 269 13.13 -12.94 17.26
CA GLY A 269 13.34 -11.90 16.26
C GLY A 269 12.39 -11.94 15.05
N GLN A 270 11.75 -13.06 14.71
CA GLN A 270 10.70 -13.12 13.67
C GLN A 270 9.30 -13.00 14.27
N MET A 271 9.14 -13.47 15.50
CA MET A 271 7.88 -13.48 16.23
C MET A 271 7.92 -12.53 17.42
N ALA A 272 6.75 -12.07 17.82
CA ALA A 272 6.54 -11.31 19.05
C ALA A 272 5.72 -12.16 20.03
N CYS A 273 6.08 -12.04 21.30
CA CYS A 273 5.41 -12.71 22.42
C CYS A 273 4.65 -11.66 23.24
N ALA A 274 3.37 -11.90 23.52
CA ALA A 274 2.58 -11.05 24.41
C ALA A 274 1.52 -11.85 25.16
N GLY A 275 1.05 -11.31 26.28
CA GLY A 275 0.11 -11.98 27.17
C GLY A 275 0.75 -12.54 28.43
N ASP A 276 -0.11 -12.86 29.39
CA ASP A 276 0.24 -13.76 30.47
C ASP A 276 0.09 -15.21 29.99
N ALA A 277 0.83 -16.13 30.62
CA ALA A 277 0.65 -17.54 30.36
C ALA A 277 -0.80 -17.93 30.63
N ALA A 278 -1.43 -18.61 29.67
CA ALA A 278 -2.80 -19.06 29.80
C ALA A 278 -2.96 -19.98 31.02
N SER A 279 -4.14 -19.92 31.64
CA SER A 279 -4.41 -20.57 32.94
C SER A 279 -4.86 -22.04 32.84
N GLY A 280 -5.10 -22.55 31.63
CA GLY A 280 -5.73 -23.86 31.40
C GLY A 280 -7.24 -23.80 31.19
N GLN A 281 -7.87 -22.64 31.36
CA GLN A 281 -9.31 -22.43 31.26
C GLN A 281 -9.63 -21.00 30.78
N ASN A 282 -10.89 -20.74 30.42
CA ASN A 282 -11.33 -19.38 30.04
C ASN A 282 -11.05 -18.35 31.15
N ALA A 283 -11.40 -18.71 32.39
CA ALA A 283 -11.27 -17.81 33.54
C ALA A 283 -9.80 -17.60 33.92
N GLY A 284 -9.32 -16.37 33.77
CA GLY A 284 -7.93 -16.00 34.06
C GLY A 284 -7.00 -16.09 32.85
N THR A 285 -7.51 -16.41 31.66
CA THR A 285 -6.74 -16.36 30.41
C THR A 285 -7.11 -15.10 29.63
N VAL A 286 -6.09 -14.42 29.07
CA VAL A 286 -6.27 -13.37 28.06
C VAL A 286 -5.50 -13.75 26.81
N SER A 287 -6.19 -14.17 25.75
CA SER A 287 -5.54 -14.65 24.52
C SER A 287 -6.41 -14.40 23.28
N PRO A 288 -5.81 -14.04 22.12
CA PRO A 288 -6.48 -14.16 20.84
C PRO A 288 -6.84 -15.62 20.55
N CYS A 289 -7.87 -15.80 19.72
CA CYS A 289 -8.37 -17.10 19.30
C CYS A 289 -8.87 -17.07 17.85
N ASN A 290 -9.42 -18.18 17.33
CA ASN A 290 -9.88 -18.25 15.93
C ASN A 290 -10.82 -17.08 15.61
N GLY A 291 -10.58 -16.39 14.50
CA GLY A 291 -11.26 -15.14 14.11
C GLY A 291 -10.58 -13.84 14.57
N ASP A 292 -9.56 -13.92 15.44
CA ASP A 292 -8.63 -12.80 15.69
C ASP A 292 -7.43 -12.82 14.73
N SER A 293 -7.18 -13.95 14.05
CA SER A 293 -6.10 -14.13 13.07
C SER A 293 -6.02 -12.96 12.09
N GLY A 294 -4.81 -12.43 11.89
CA GLY A 294 -4.61 -11.25 11.04
C GLY A 294 -4.93 -9.90 11.69
N GLY A 295 -5.58 -9.89 12.85
CA GLY A 295 -5.82 -8.69 13.66
C GLY A 295 -4.53 -8.13 14.28
N PRO A 296 -4.50 -6.84 14.67
CA PRO A 296 -3.30 -6.19 15.17
C PRO A 296 -3.09 -6.39 16.68
N LEU A 297 -1.81 -6.53 17.05
CA LEU A 297 -1.29 -6.22 18.37
C LEU A 297 -0.71 -4.79 18.36
N VAL A 298 -1.38 -3.87 19.04
CA VAL A 298 -1.08 -2.43 19.00
C VAL A 298 -0.30 -2.00 20.24
N VAL A 299 0.83 -1.33 20.04
CA VAL A 299 1.64 -0.71 21.09
C VAL A 299 1.93 0.74 20.70
N ASN A 300 1.67 1.69 21.60
CA ASN A 300 1.94 3.13 21.37
C ASN A 300 1.38 3.67 20.04
N GLY A 301 0.20 3.19 19.63
CA GLY A 301 -0.44 3.60 18.37
C GLY A 301 0.24 3.06 17.11
N ARG A 302 0.98 1.95 17.20
CA ARG A 302 1.57 1.24 16.06
C ARG A 302 1.33 -0.26 16.15
N ILE A 303 1.31 -0.93 15.01
CA ILE A 303 1.19 -2.39 14.93
C ILE A 303 2.54 -2.99 15.31
N ALA A 304 2.65 -3.58 16.49
CA ALA A 304 3.82 -4.32 16.96
C ALA A 304 3.80 -5.80 16.55
N GLY A 305 2.61 -6.32 16.25
CA GLY A 305 2.47 -7.67 15.72
C GLY A 305 1.13 -7.90 15.03
N VAL A 306 1.06 -8.97 14.25
CA VAL A 306 -0.18 -9.48 13.64
C VAL A 306 -0.48 -10.83 14.28
N VAL A 307 -1.72 -11.05 14.74
CA VAL A 307 -2.15 -12.31 15.37
C VAL A 307 -1.90 -13.46 14.38
N SER A 308 -1.10 -14.44 14.82
CA SER A 308 -0.53 -15.46 13.94
C SER A 308 -0.99 -16.86 14.33
N TRP A 309 -0.51 -17.39 15.46
CA TRP A 309 -0.86 -18.74 15.91
C TRP A 309 -0.80 -18.88 17.42
N GLY A 310 -1.34 -20.00 17.91
CA GLY A 310 -1.39 -20.33 19.33
C GLY A 310 -1.79 -21.78 19.55
N VAL A 311 -2.15 -22.12 20.79
CA VAL A 311 -2.67 -23.45 21.12
C VAL A 311 -4.10 -23.62 20.62
N LYS A 312 -4.46 -24.86 20.32
CA LYS A 312 -5.85 -25.24 20.08
C LYS A 312 -6.71 -24.81 21.28
N ASP A 313 -7.87 -24.22 20.97
CA ASP A 313 -8.83 -23.67 21.94
C ASP A 313 -8.28 -22.56 22.86
N CYS A 314 -7.06 -22.07 22.58
CA CYS A 314 -6.53 -20.78 23.04
C CYS A 314 -6.28 -20.65 24.55
N VAL A 315 -6.52 -21.70 25.36
CA VAL A 315 -6.45 -21.63 26.83
C VAL A 315 -5.47 -22.61 27.48
N ALA A 316 -4.72 -23.40 26.71
CA ALA A 316 -3.84 -24.44 27.28
C ALA A 316 -2.84 -23.86 28.29
N SER A 317 -2.76 -24.48 29.48
CA SER A 317 -2.00 -23.95 30.60
C SER A 317 -0.53 -23.73 30.23
N GLY A 318 0.00 -22.54 30.52
CA GLY A 318 1.38 -22.17 30.24
C GLY A 318 1.62 -21.57 28.85
N ALA A 319 0.64 -21.66 27.94
CA ALA A 319 0.79 -21.16 26.58
C ALA A 319 0.79 -19.63 26.50
N TYR A 320 1.52 -19.10 25.53
CA TYR A 320 1.53 -17.68 25.17
C TYR A 320 1.04 -17.49 23.74
N ALA A 321 0.38 -16.36 23.49
CA ALA A 321 -0.03 -15.97 22.14
C ALA A 321 1.18 -15.50 21.33
N VAL A 322 1.22 -15.92 20.06
CA VAL A 322 2.32 -15.61 19.14
C VAL A 322 1.82 -14.73 18.00
N TYR A 323 2.62 -13.71 17.71
CA TYR A 323 2.32 -12.70 16.69
C TYR A 323 3.47 -12.61 15.70
N ALA A 324 3.19 -12.35 14.42
CA ALA A 324 4.23 -12.02 13.45
C ALA A 324 4.80 -10.63 13.77
N LYS A 325 6.12 -10.51 13.94
CA LYS A 325 6.78 -9.29 14.45
C LYS A 325 6.96 -8.24 13.36
N THR A 326 6.09 -7.26 13.31
CA THR A 326 6.07 -6.25 12.23
C THR A 326 7.39 -5.50 12.06
N ARG A 327 8.09 -5.09 13.13
CA ARG A 327 9.39 -4.38 12.99
C ARG A 327 10.45 -5.16 12.20
N SER A 328 10.37 -6.49 12.19
CA SER A 328 11.32 -7.34 11.47
C SER A 328 11.05 -7.42 9.98
N TYR A 329 9.84 -7.02 9.57
CA TYR A 329 9.34 -7.11 8.20
C TYR A 329 8.82 -5.76 7.68
N VAL A 330 9.07 -4.65 8.40
CA VAL A 330 8.46 -3.36 8.06
C VAL A 330 8.90 -2.84 6.69
N GLY A 331 10.14 -3.10 6.29
CA GLY A 331 10.62 -2.75 4.95
C GLY A 331 9.86 -3.54 3.86
N GLU A 332 9.62 -4.83 4.07
CA GLU A 332 8.80 -5.66 3.20
C GLU A 332 7.35 -5.15 3.13
N ILE A 333 6.75 -4.85 4.28
CA ILE A 333 5.35 -4.37 4.36
C ILE A 333 5.22 -3.03 3.63
N ASN A 334 6.05 -2.05 3.98
CA ASN A 334 5.96 -0.69 3.43
C ASN A 334 6.20 -0.68 1.92
N ALA A 335 7.07 -1.54 1.40
CA ALA A 335 7.26 -1.68 -0.05
C ALA A 335 6.00 -2.14 -0.80
N ARG A 336 4.97 -2.67 -0.13
CA ARG A 336 3.66 -2.99 -0.73
C ARG A 336 2.64 -1.87 -0.52
N VAL A 337 2.85 -1.06 0.53
CA VAL A 337 1.99 0.07 0.91
C VAL A 337 2.29 1.30 0.06
N ASP A 338 3.58 1.58 -0.18
CA ASP A 338 4.06 2.76 -0.88
C ASP A 338 4.25 2.53 -2.40
N ASP A 339 3.77 1.40 -2.89
CA ASP A 339 3.89 1.00 -4.29
C ASP A 339 3.09 1.96 -5.19
N SER A 340 3.70 2.41 -6.28
CA SER A 340 3.07 3.26 -7.29
C SER A 340 3.19 2.56 -8.64
N ASP A 341 2.05 2.29 -9.26
CA ASP A 341 1.93 1.25 -10.27
C ASP A 341 0.76 1.64 -11.18
N LEU A 342 0.99 1.79 -12.49
CA LEU A 342 -0.02 2.25 -13.42
C LEU A 342 -0.87 1.08 -13.95
N ASP A 343 -0.24 -0.06 -14.22
CA ASP A 343 -0.91 -1.23 -14.82
C ASP A 343 -1.38 -2.28 -13.79
N PHE A 344 -1.17 -1.99 -12.51
CA PHE A 344 -1.58 -2.77 -11.35
C PHE A 344 -0.86 -4.11 -11.20
N ASP A 345 0.29 -4.29 -11.84
CA ASP A 345 1.05 -5.54 -11.84
C ASP A 345 1.97 -5.74 -10.61
N GLY A 346 2.07 -4.74 -9.74
CA GLY A 346 2.90 -4.74 -8.53
C GLY A 346 4.33 -4.27 -8.73
N LEU A 347 4.61 -3.62 -9.85
CA LEU A 347 5.90 -3.04 -10.17
C LEU A 347 5.79 -1.53 -10.35
N ALA A 348 6.84 -0.84 -9.93
CA ALA A 348 6.91 0.58 -10.15
C ALA A 348 7.23 0.92 -11.62
N ASP A 349 6.37 1.70 -12.26
CA ASP A 349 6.54 2.10 -13.66
C ASP A 349 7.36 3.37 -13.84
N LEU A 350 7.90 3.57 -15.04
CA LEU A 350 8.79 4.70 -15.34
C LEU A 350 8.11 5.75 -16.22
N PHE A 351 7.92 6.95 -15.69
CA PHE A 351 7.58 8.12 -16.48
C PHE A 351 8.79 8.64 -17.23
N VAL A 352 8.61 8.96 -18.52
CA VAL A 352 9.60 9.69 -19.32
C VAL A 352 8.95 10.72 -20.23
N ARG A 353 9.71 11.77 -20.57
CA ARG A 353 9.27 12.78 -21.54
C ARG A 353 10.38 13.13 -22.52
N THR A 354 10.00 13.26 -23.79
CA THR A 354 10.88 13.75 -24.86
C THR A 354 11.10 15.27 -24.76
N PRO A 355 12.16 15.82 -25.39
CA PRO A 355 12.32 17.26 -25.55
C PRO A 355 11.14 17.97 -26.23
N GLY A 356 10.41 17.26 -27.10
CA GLY A 356 9.25 17.78 -27.81
C GLY A 356 7.97 17.88 -26.99
N GLY A 357 7.96 17.36 -25.76
CA GLY A 357 6.80 17.39 -24.86
C GLY A 357 6.08 16.06 -24.74
N GLU A 358 6.16 15.19 -25.75
CA GLU A 358 5.52 13.87 -25.71
C GLU A 358 6.04 13.04 -24.53
N ALA A 359 5.12 12.59 -23.68
CA ALA A 359 5.39 11.79 -22.48
C ALA A 359 4.90 10.35 -22.64
N TYR A 360 5.55 9.46 -21.90
CA TYR A 360 5.22 8.03 -21.86
C TYR A 360 5.34 7.48 -20.45
N GLU A 361 4.53 6.48 -20.16
CA GLU A 361 4.77 5.52 -19.09
C GLU A 361 5.38 4.26 -19.69
N TYR A 362 6.52 3.80 -19.16
CA TYR A 362 7.12 2.52 -19.53
C TYR A 362 6.85 1.50 -18.46
N TYR A 363 6.29 0.36 -18.87
CA TYR A 363 5.96 -0.70 -17.93
C TYR A 363 7.18 -1.47 -17.48
N SER A 364 7.29 -1.64 -16.17
CA SER A 364 8.27 -2.52 -15.57
C SER A 364 7.95 -3.98 -15.86
N ARG A 365 8.99 -4.81 -15.93
CA ARG A 365 8.84 -6.25 -16.13
C ARG A 365 9.36 -7.07 -14.97
N GLY A 366 9.83 -6.43 -13.91
CA GLY A 366 10.40 -7.08 -12.75
C GLY A 366 11.86 -7.44 -13.01
N ASP A 367 12.38 -8.42 -12.26
CA ASP A 367 13.76 -8.90 -12.41
C ASP A 367 13.97 -9.80 -13.66
N ARG A 368 13.50 -9.36 -14.83
CA ARG A 368 13.68 -10.07 -16.12
C ARG A 368 13.92 -9.10 -17.27
N ALA A 369 14.85 -9.45 -18.15
CA ALA A 369 15.07 -8.70 -19.38
C ALA A 369 13.95 -8.99 -20.41
N PRO A 370 13.47 -7.98 -21.17
CA PRO A 370 13.75 -6.55 -21.02
C PRO A 370 13.06 -5.96 -19.79
N TYR A 371 13.84 -5.34 -18.88
CA TYR A 371 13.37 -4.82 -17.58
C TYR A 371 12.25 -3.77 -17.69
N LEU A 372 12.22 -3.05 -18.80
CA LEU A 372 11.14 -2.15 -19.17
C LEU A 372 10.66 -2.54 -20.57
N ALA A 373 9.37 -2.80 -20.75
CA ALA A 373 8.81 -3.11 -22.06
C ALA A 373 7.31 -2.91 -22.14
N GLY A 374 6.86 -2.41 -23.30
CA GLY A 374 5.54 -1.81 -23.40
C GLY A 374 5.58 -0.38 -22.88
N ARG A 375 4.75 0.48 -23.47
CA ARG A 375 4.56 1.85 -23.02
C ARG A 375 3.22 2.36 -23.48
N ILE A 376 2.65 3.31 -22.75
CA ILE A 376 1.53 4.12 -23.22
C ILE A 376 1.98 5.56 -23.44
N SER A 377 1.39 6.21 -24.43
CA SER A 377 1.55 7.67 -24.59
C SER A 377 0.65 8.37 -23.58
N LEU A 378 1.23 9.32 -22.86
CA LEU A 378 0.52 10.25 -21.99
C LEU A 378 0.27 11.60 -22.70
N GLY A 379 0.58 11.68 -24.00
CA GLY A 379 0.39 12.86 -24.83
C GLY A 379 1.39 13.99 -24.55
N ASP A 380 0.95 15.22 -24.81
CA ASP A 380 1.80 16.41 -24.74
C ASP A 380 1.93 16.96 -23.31
N TRP A 381 3.15 16.91 -22.79
CA TRP A 381 3.58 17.49 -21.51
C TRP A 381 4.62 18.62 -21.74
N SER A 382 4.57 19.27 -22.90
CA SER A 382 5.41 20.42 -23.25
C SER A 382 5.18 21.60 -22.28
N GLY A 383 6.21 22.43 -22.14
CA GLY A 383 6.17 23.59 -21.23
C GLY A 383 6.32 23.25 -19.74
N LEU A 384 6.09 22.01 -19.31
CA LEU A 384 6.26 21.65 -17.89
C LEU A 384 7.73 21.61 -17.49
N SER A 385 8.06 22.29 -16.40
CA SER A 385 9.45 22.42 -15.93
C SER A 385 9.89 21.25 -15.04
N LEU A 386 8.91 20.49 -14.51
CA LEU A 386 9.11 19.41 -13.56
C LEU A 386 7.88 18.49 -13.59
N VAL A 387 8.12 17.18 -13.50
CA VAL A 387 7.12 16.13 -13.32
C VAL A 387 7.71 15.08 -12.36
N ARG A 388 6.96 14.59 -11.38
CA ARG A 388 7.35 13.53 -10.45
C ARG A 388 6.20 12.54 -10.28
N GLN A 389 6.52 11.26 -10.31
CA GLN A 389 5.57 10.18 -10.01
C GLN A 389 5.42 10.03 -8.50
N ALA A 390 4.17 9.94 -8.04
CA ALA A 390 3.82 9.76 -6.64
C ALA A 390 2.48 9.01 -6.54
N ASP A 391 2.04 8.72 -5.32
CA ASP A 391 0.64 8.40 -5.01
C ASP A 391 0.34 9.22 -3.74
N LEU A 392 0.05 10.51 -3.91
CA LEU A 392 -0.04 11.50 -2.84
C LEU A 392 -1.35 11.37 -2.04
N ASN A 393 -2.35 10.70 -2.59
CA ASN A 393 -3.64 10.46 -1.96
C ASN A 393 -3.79 9.01 -1.42
N ARG A 394 -2.86 8.11 -1.75
CA ARG A 394 -2.82 6.69 -1.37
C ARG A 394 -4.02 5.89 -1.87
N ASP A 395 -4.52 6.20 -3.05
CA ASP A 395 -5.58 5.45 -3.74
C ASP A 395 -5.04 4.30 -4.62
N SER A 396 -3.72 4.11 -4.64
CA SER A 396 -2.97 3.15 -5.47
C SER A 396 -3.02 3.42 -6.96
N TYR A 397 -3.57 4.54 -7.41
CA TYR A 397 -3.30 5.08 -8.74
C TYR A 397 -2.03 5.92 -8.68
N GLN A 398 -1.29 5.91 -9.77
CA GLN A 398 -0.11 6.77 -9.87
C GLN A 398 -0.52 8.21 -10.17
N ASP A 399 -0.13 9.11 -9.27
CA ASP A 399 -0.24 10.55 -9.42
C ASP A 399 0.99 11.16 -10.10
N TYR A 400 0.80 12.34 -10.70
CA TYR A 400 1.89 13.16 -11.23
C TYR A 400 1.88 14.57 -10.64
N LEU A 401 2.92 14.86 -9.87
CA LEU A 401 3.18 16.22 -9.40
C LEU A 401 3.95 17.00 -10.48
N TYR A 402 3.33 18.04 -11.05
CA TYR A 402 3.94 18.83 -12.12
C TYR A 402 3.92 20.34 -11.86
N ARG A 403 4.94 21.03 -12.39
CA ARG A 403 5.09 22.49 -12.28
C ARG A 403 5.05 23.20 -13.62
N THR A 404 4.10 24.11 -13.75
CA THR A 404 3.92 24.99 -14.92
C THR A 404 5.02 26.06 -15.00
N PRO A 405 5.26 26.68 -16.18
CA PRO A 405 6.25 27.75 -16.36
C PRO A 405 6.08 28.97 -15.43
N ASP A 406 4.84 29.34 -15.13
CA ASP A 406 4.50 30.44 -14.22
C ASP A 406 4.70 30.06 -12.73
N GLY A 407 5.08 28.81 -12.46
CA GLY A 407 5.48 28.35 -11.13
C GLY A 407 4.31 27.92 -10.27
N VAL A 408 3.21 27.48 -10.89
CA VAL A 408 2.12 26.81 -10.20
C VAL A 408 2.41 25.31 -10.16
N LEU A 409 2.23 24.72 -8.99
CA LEU A 409 2.36 23.30 -8.77
C LEU A 409 0.97 22.69 -8.73
N TYR A 410 0.80 21.58 -9.45
CA TYR A 410 -0.40 20.76 -9.46
C TYR A 410 -0.02 19.34 -9.13
N ASP A 411 -0.90 18.69 -8.39
CA ASP A 411 -1.00 17.25 -8.37
C ASP A 411 -2.00 16.80 -9.44
N PHE A 412 -1.74 15.69 -10.12
CA PHE A 412 -2.59 15.15 -11.17
C PHE A 412 -2.94 13.73 -10.82
N ALA A 413 -4.11 13.57 -10.21
CA ALA A 413 -4.52 12.36 -9.53
C ALA A 413 -5.80 11.80 -10.15
N PHE A 414 -5.97 10.48 -10.05
CA PHE A 414 -7.22 9.85 -10.44
C PHE A 414 -8.35 10.32 -9.50
N ASN A 415 -9.53 10.60 -10.05
CA ASN A 415 -10.66 11.09 -9.25
C ASN A 415 -11.37 9.99 -8.45
N GLY A 416 -10.97 8.73 -8.63
CA GLY A 416 -11.62 7.55 -8.04
C GLY A 416 -12.71 6.94 -8.93
N ASP A 417 -13.07 7.58 -10.04
CA ASP A 417 -14.21 7.19 -10.88
C ASP A 417 -13.79 6.85 -12.32
N ASP A 418 -13.33 7.83 -13.09
CA ASP A 418 -13.23 7.71 -14.55
C ASP A 418 -12.09 8.52 -15.21
N ARG A 419 -11.44 9.45 -14.48
CA ARG A 419 -10.43 10.34 -15.09
C ARG A 419 -9.43 10.91 -14.10
N TYR A 420 -8.32 11.41 -14.64
CA TYR A 420 -7.33 12.19 -13.90
C TYR A 420 -7.69 13.67 -13.83
N GLU A 421 -7.58 14.30 -12.67
CA GLU A 421 -7.90 15.73 -12.49
C GLU A 421 -6.75 16.50 -11.82
N PRO A 422 -6.51 17.76 -12.23
CA PRO A 422 -5.49 18.58 -11.61
C PRO A 422 -5.99 19.17 -10.27
N VAL A 423 -5.34 18.79 -9.18
CA VAL A 423 -5.48 19.40 -7.86
C VAL A 423 -4.44 20.51 -7.71
N ARG A 424 -4.89 21.76 -7.60
CA ARG A 424 -3.99 22.91 -7.50
C ARG A 424 -3.34 22.99 -6.12
N VAL A 425 -2.04 22.72 -6.05
CA VAL A 425 -1.25 22.89 -4.80
C VAL A 425 -1.02 24.37 -4.49
N GLY A 426 -0.63 25.18 -5.48
CA GLY A 426 -0.44 26.63 -5.30
C GLY A 426 0.59 27.26 -6.24
N GLY A 427 0.76 28.58 -6.16
CA GLY A 427 1.76 29.34 -6.93
C GLY A 427 3.08 29.60 -6.18
N GLY A 428 4.07 30.16 -6.86
CA GLY A 428 5.36 30.55 -6.25
C GLY A 428 6.42 29.44 -6.20
N TRP A 429 6.14 28.27 -6.76
CA TRP A 429 7.05 27.13 -6.78
C TRP A 429 8.26 27.30 -7.69
N ASN A 430 8.30 28.38 -8.49
CA ASN A 430 9.51 28.83 -9.18
C ASN A 430 10.61 29.33 -8.23
N ALA A 431 10.30 29.53 -6.94
CA ALA A 431 11.30 29.73 -5.90
C ALA A 431 12.13 28.47 -5.61
N MET A 432 11.61 27.29 -5.95
CA MET A 432 12.26 26.00 -5.74
C MET A 432 13.06 25.59 -6.98
N ALA A 433 14.31 25.20 -6.78
CA ALA A 433 15.17 24.68 -7.84
C ALA A 433 14.86 23.21 -8.18
N ASP A 434 14.49 22.40 -7.18
CA ASP A 434 14.14 20.98 -7.37
C ASP A 434 13.03 20.57 -6.37
N LEU A 435 12.23 19.59 -6.76
CA LEU A 435 11.14 18.98 -5.99
C LEU A 435 11.26 17.46 -6.07
N ARG A 436 11.07 16.74 -4.97
CA ARG A 436 11.12 15.27 -4.87
C ARG A 436 10.02 14.76 -3.95
N VAL A 437 9.48 13.59 -4.24
CA VAL A 437 8.48 12.91 -3.41
C VAL A 437 9.08 11.60 -2.90
N PRO A 438 9.93 11.64 -1.85
CA PRO A 438 10.63 10.45 -1.38
C PRO A 438 9.73 9.41 -0.70
N GLY A 439 8.51 9.78 -0.32
CA GLY A 439 7.63 8.98 0.54
C GLY A 439 7.44 9.68 1.89
N ASP A 440 7.11 8.93 2.95
CA ASP A 440 6.87 9.46 4.30
C ASP A 440 8.20 9.69 5.05
N LEU A 441 8.67 10.93 5.07
CA LEU A 441 9.84 11.36 5.84
C LEU A 441 9.45 11.93 7.21
N SER A 442 8.20 12.37 7.36
CA SER A 442 7.67 13.02 8.54
C SER A 442 7.25 12.03 9.63
N GLY A 443 6.99 10.78 9.24
CA GLY A 443 6.53 9.66 10.07
C GLY A 443 5.01 9.64 10.31
N ASP A 444 4.24 10.37 9.50
CA ASP A 444 2.79 10.53 9.65
C ASP A 444 1.95 9.61 8.75
N ALA A 445 2.61 8.68 8.06
CA ALA A 445 2.06 7.72 7.11
C ALA A 445 1.60 8.32 5.78
N LEU A 446 1.98 9.55 5.46
CA LEU A 446 1.58 10.20 4.21
C LEU A 446 2.83 10.55 3.38
N PRO A 447 2.77 10.44 2.05
CA PRO A 447 3.91 10.83 1.22
C PRO A 447 4.17 12.33 1.30
N ASP A 448 5.42 12.69 1.54
CA ASP A 448 5.86 14.06 1.71
C ASP A 448 6.54 14.61 0.46
N LEU A 449 6.57 15.94 0.36
CA LEU A 449 7.34 16.66 -0.64
C LEU A 449 8.60 17.27 -0.03
N VAL A 450 9.74 17.00 -0.66
CA VAL A 450 11.02 17.66 -0.38
C VAL A 450 11.29 18.68 -1.47
N ALA A 451 11.48 19.95 -1.08
CA ALA A 451 11.81 21.04 -2.00
C ALA A 451 13.18 21.64 -1.67
N LYS A 452 14.04 21.74 -2.68
CA LYS A 452 15.30 22.48 -2.58
C LYS A 452 15.12 23.86 -3.19
N ASP A 453 15.30 24.91 -2.40
CA ASP A 453 15.26 26.28 -2.93
C ASP A 453 16.54 26.68 -3.67
N LYS A 454 16.50 27.82 -4.37
CA LYS A 454 17.62 28.34 -5.16
C LYS A 454 18.87 28.70 -4.33
N SER A 455 18.73 28.87 -3.02
CA SER A 455 19.86 29.09 -2.10
C SER A 455 20.47 27.78 -1.57
N GLY A 456 19.86 26.64 -1.89
CA GLY A 456 20.28 25.34 -1.38
C GLY A 456 19.78 25.04 0.03
N VAL A 457 18.69 25.68 0.47
CA VAL A 457 17.97 25.24 1.67
C VAL A 457 16.95 24.18 1.26
N LEU A 458 16.88 23.12 2.06
CA LEU A 458 15.97 22.00 1.86
C LEU A 458 14.80 22.13 2.83
N TRP A 459 13.60 21.96 2.29
CA TRP A 459 12.32 22.09 2.98
C TRP A 459 11.54 20.78 2.84
N LEU A 460 10.98 20.30 3.94
CA LEU A 460 9.98 19.22 3.94
C LEU A 460 8.59 19.83 4.00
N TYR A 461 7.68 19.36 3.16
CA TYR A 461 6.26 19.69 3.17
C TYR A 461 5.50 18.41 3.51
N PRO A 462 4.97 18.30 4.75
CA PRO A 462 4.21 17.12 5.15
C PRO A 462 3.01 16.89 4.22
N GLY A 463 2.78 15.65 3.82
CA GLY A 463 1.60 15.27 3.04
C GLY A 463 0.29 15.51 3.79
N LYS A 464 -0.82 15.62 3.06
CA LYS A 464 -2.19 15.61 3.64
C LYS A 464 -3.03 14.41 3.21
N GLY A 465 -2.49 13.53 2.35
CA GLY A 465 -3.21 12.36 1.85
C GLY A 465 -4.33 12.71 0.88
N ASN A 466 -4.27 13.87 0.23
CA ASN A 466 -5.29 14.36 -0.69
C ASN A 466 -4.70 15.20 -1.83
N GLY A 467 -3.44 14.92 -2.20
CA GLY A 467 -2.70 15.68 -3.21
C GLY A 467 -2.14 17.03 -2.74
N LEU A 468 -2.46 17.46 -1.51
CA LEU A 468 -1.98 18.72 -0.94
C LEU A 468 -0.95 18.51 0.17
N PHE A 469 -0.29 19.60 0.53
CA PHE A 469 0.74 19.60 1.57
C PHE A 469 0.42 20.57 2.73
N GLY A 470 1.00 20.27 3.89
CA GLY A 470 0.96 21.07 5.10
C GLY A 470 2.01 22.16 5.18
N THR A 471 2.19 22.70 6.38
CA THR A 471 3.19 23.74 6.65
C THR A 471 4.59 23.16 6.56
N ARG A 472 5.46 23.80 5.77
CA ARG A 472 6.83 23.33 5.56
C ARG A 472 7.71 23.45 6.80
N ALA A 473 8.64 22.52 6.95
CA ALA A 473 9.74 22.56 7.91
C ALA A 473 11.08 22.71 7.17
N ARG A 474 12.00 23.51 7.72
CA ARG A 474 13.38 23.59 7.21
C ARG A 474 14.16 22.36 7.68
N ILE A 475 14.70 21.58 6.75
CA ILE A 475 15.42 20.33 7.07
C ILE A 475 16.92 20.36 6.74
N GLY A 476 17.45 21.47 6.21
CA GLY A 476 18.89 21.68 6.10
C GLY A 476 19.29 22.81 5.14
N GLY A 477 20.59 23.16 5.14
CA GLY A 477 21.19 24.10 4.19
C GLY A 477 22.42 23.48 3.52
N GLY A 478 22.98 24.15 2.50
CA GLY A 478 24.17 23.66 1.78
C GLY A 478 23.86 22.65 0.66
N TRP A 479 22.58 22.44 0.34
CA TRP A 479 22.15 21.46 -0.67
C TRP A 479 22.42 21.88 -2.12
N SER A 480 22.94 23.09 -2.34
CA SER A 480 23.48 23.52 -3.65
C SER A 480 24.62 22.62 -4.12
N ALA A 481 25.35 21.98 -3.20
CA ALA A 481 26.42 21.03 -3.52
C ALA A 481 25.93 19.67 -4.06
N TYR A 482 24.60 19.43 -4.07
CA TYR A 482 24.03 18.12 -4.37
C TYR A 482 22.94 18.15 -5.45
N THR A 483 22.92 17.12 -6.28
CA THR A 483 21.72 16.66 -7.00
C THR A 483 20.98 15.68 -6.10
N ILE A 484 19.73 15.96 -5.75
CA ILE A 484 18.91 15.11 -4.86
C ILE A 484 18.00 14.19 -5.69
N THR A 485 17.67 13.01 -5.17
CA THR A 485 16.68 12.06 -5.72
C THR A 485 16.21 11.11 -4.61
N GLY A 486 15.21 10.27 -4.84
CA GLY A 486 14.80 9.26 -3.86
C GLY A 486 13.30 9.02 -3.91
N LYS A 487 12.92 7.75 -3.76
CA LYS A 487 11.55 7.27 -3.57
C LYS A 487 11.62 5.92 -2.85
N GLY A 488 11.01 5.84 -1.67
CA GLY A 488 10.96 4.63 -0.84
C GLY A 488 12.07 4.50 0.20
N ASP A 489 12.03 3.38 0.90
CA ASP A 489 12.95 2.99 1.99
C ASP A 489 14.08 2.09 1.45
N TYR A 490 15.26 2.67 1.21
CA TYR A 490 16.40 1.95 0.61
C TYR A 490 17.15 1.08 1.63
N ASN A 491 16.99 1.34 2.93
CA ASN A 491 17.71 0.68 4.00
C ASN A 491 16.85 -0.33 4.80
N ARG A 492 15.54 -0.34 4.54
CA ARG A 492 14.51 -1.21 5.12
C ARG A 492 14.26 -1.01 6.61
N ASP A 493 14.46 0.21 7.11
CA ASP A 493 14.17 0.54 8.50
C ASP A 493 12.70 0.93 8.77
N GLY A 494 11.88 0.95 7.73
CA GLY A 494 10.47 1.33 7.73
C GLY A 494 10.26 2.82 7.48
N ARG A 495 11.26 3.55 6.97
CA ARG A 495 11.20 5.00 6.74
C ARG A 495 11.76 5.32 5.36
N SER A 496 11.13 6.26 4.67
CA SER A 496 11.63 6.68 3.37
C SER A 496 13.00 7.35 3.48
N ASP A 497 13.83 7.18 2.46
CA ASP A 497 15.21 7.66 2.42
C ASP A 497 15.40 8.68 1.29
N LEU A 498 16.38 9.57 1.44
CA LEU A 498 16.80 10.48 0.37
C LEU A 498 18.18 10.09 -0.16
N LEU A 499 18.35 10.10 -1.48
CA LEU A 499 19.64 9.96 -2.13
C LEU A 499 20.16 11.32 -2.60
N ALA A 500 21.47 11.53 -2.54
CA ALA A 500 22.07 12.75 -3.05
C ALA A 500 23.45 12.50 -3.64
N ARG A 501 23.67 12.99 -4.85
CA ARG A 501 24.98 12.97 -5.51
C ARG A 501 25.66 14.31 -5.33
N ASP A 502 26.87 14.31 -4.79
CA ASP A 502 27.69 15.53 -4.65
C ASP A 502 28.43 15.90 -5.94
N GLY A 503 29.04 17.09 -5.95
CA GLY A 503 29.81 17.60 -7.10
C GLY A 503 31.04 16.77 -7.48
N SER A 504 31.54 15.90 -6.60
CA SER A 504 32.65 14.97 -6.91
C SER A 504 32.17 13.66 -7.54
N GLY A 505 30.86 13.48 -7.69
CA GLY A 505 30.25 12.26 -8.21
C GLY A 505 30.16 11.14 -7.17
N VAL A 506 30.16 11.45 -5.87
CA VAL A 506 29.83 10.48 -4.82
C VAL A 506 28.34 10.50 -4.56
N LEU A 507 27.71 9.32 -4.57
CA LEU A 507 26.34 9.12 -4.12
C LEU A 507 26.30 8.84 -2.62
N TRP A 508 25.37 9.52 -1.96
CA TRP A 508 25.10 9.42 -0.53
C TRP A 508 23.64 9.00 -0.33
N MET A 509 23.41 8.17 0.68
CA MET A 509 22.09 7.89 1.24
C MET A 509 21.93 8.70 2.52
N TYR A 510 20.79 9.36 2.69
CA TYR A 510 20.38 10.10 3.88
C TYR A 510 19.20 9.35 4.50
N PRO A 511 19.43 8.57 5.57
CA PRO A 511 18.39 7.81 6.22
C PRO A 511 17.24 8.69 6.72
N GLY A 512 16.00 8.29 6.50
CA GLY A 512 14.83 8.96 7.06
C GLY A 512 14.75 8.83 8.58
N THR A 513 14.32 9.88 9.27
CA THR A 513 14.12 9.83 10.73
C THR A 513 12.65 9.71 11.14
N GLY A 514 11.71 9.82 10.20
CA GLY A 514 10.28 9.83 10.51
C GLY A 514 9.89 10.95 11.48
N LYS A 515 10.57 12.11 11.36
CA LYS A 515 10.37 13.31 12.19
C LYS A 515 10.55 14.56 11.36
N ALA A 516 9.48 15.28 11.07
CA ALA A 516 9.48 16.40 10.13
C ALA A 516 10.61 17.44 10.32
N ALA A 517 10.89 17.86 11.57
CA ALA A 517 11.90 18.89 11.85
C ALA A 517 13.36 18.41 11.70
N THR A 518 13.59 17.10 11.78
CA THR A 518 14.91 16.47 11.68
C THR A 518 14.87 15.33 10.67
N ALA A 519 14.19 15.54 9.54
CA ALA A 519 13.73 14.48 8.65
C ALA A 519 14.82 13.53 8.14
N LEU A 520 16.07 14.01 8.05
CA LEU A 520 17.20 13.26 7.52
C LEU A 520 18.27 13.02 8.60
N GLY A 521 18.76 11.80 8.67
CA GLY A 521 19.87 11.37 9.51
C GLY A 521 21.24 11.66 8.90
N ALA A 522 22.29 11.14 9.55
CA ALA A 522 23.65 11.26 9.05
C ALA A 522 23.81 10.49 7.74
N ARG A 523 24.39 11.14 6.72
CA ARG A 523 24.59 10.52 5.41
C ARG A 523 25.54 9.33 5.46
N VAL A 524 25.22 8.30 4.70
CA VAL A 524 26.03 7.10 4.50
C VAL A 524 26.54 7.09 3.05
N ARG A 525 27.84 6.83 2.87
CA ARG A 525 28.46 6.83 1.53
C ARG A 525 28.07 5.58 0.77
N VAL A 526 27.33 5.73 -0.35
CA VAL A 526 27.07 4.61 -1.25
C VAL A 526 28.29 4.30 -2.11
N GLY A 527 28.85 5.30 -2.80
CA GLY A 527 30.02 5.07 -3.66
C GLY A 527 30.38 6.25 -4.56
N GLY A 528 31.55 6.20 -5.20
CA GLY A 528 31.99 7.18 -6.20
C GLY A 528 31.63 6.76 -7.64
N GLY A 529 31.97 7.59 -8.62
CA GLY A 529 31.79 7.29 -10.05
C GLY A 529 30.42 7.66 -10.63
N TRP A 530 29.55 8.31 -9.84
CA TRP A 530 28.21 8.72 -10.28
C TRP A 530 28.21 9.95 -11.19
N SER A 531 29.37 10.54 -11.48
CA SER A 531 29.54 11.53 -12.54
C SER A 531 29.34 10.93 -13.94
N ALA A 532 29.40 9.60 -14.08
CA ALA A 532 29.08 8.89 -15.32
C ALA A 532 27.60 9.04 -15.75
N TYR A 533 26.72 9.46 -14.83
CA TYR A 533 25.28 9.58 -15.05
C TYR A 533 24.84 11.04 -15.14
N ASN A 534 23.99 11.32 -16.13
CA ASN A 534 23.39 12.64 -16.34
C ASN A 534 21.92 12.72 -15.90
N ALA A 535 21.28 11.58 -15.60
CA ALA A 535 19.96 11.52 -14.99
C ALA A 535 19.87 10.35 -14.00
N LEU A 536 19.17 10.59 -12.90
CA LEU A 536 18.78 9.60 -11.89
C LEU A 536 17.27 9.64 -11.76
N ALA A 537 16.63 8.49 -11.88
CA ALA A 537 15.19 8.31 -11.84
C ALA A 537 14.82 7.32 -10.74
N THR A 538 13.82 7.65 -9.94
CA THR A 538 13.44 6.90 -8.75
C THR A 538 11.96 6.58 -8.84
N ALA A 539 11.66 5.60 -9.70
CA ALA A 539 10.31 5.08 -9.95
C ALA A 539 9.77 4.30 -8.74
N GLY A 540 10.62 3.59 -8.00
CA GLY A 540 10.21 2.70 -6.90
C GLY A 540 10.81 1.31 -7.07
N ASP A 541 10.06 0.27 -6.71
CA ASP A 541 10.44 -1.14 -6.85
C ASP A 541 10.16 -1.65 -8.28
N VAL A 542 11.14 -1.45 -9.17
CA VAL A 542 11.05 -1.86 -10.59
C VAL A 542 11.18 -3.38 -10.74
N THR A 543 11.82 -4.04 -9.77
CA THR A 543 12.06 -5.49 -9.80
C THR A 543 10.97 -6.33 -9.16
N GLY A 544 10.13 -5.72 -8.33
CA GLY A 544 9.07 -6.37 -7.56
C GLY A 544 9.57 -7.09 -6.29
N ASP A 545 10.83 -6.89 -5.90
CA ASP A 545 11.49 -7.66 -4.84
C ASP A 545 11.25 -7.13 -3.41
N GLY A 546 10.43 -6.09 -3.27
CA GLY A 546 10.14 -5.46 -1.99
C GLY A 546 11.11 -4.36 -1.62
N ARG A 547 11.89 -3.83 -2.58
CA ARG A 547 12.92 -2.82 -2.30
C ARG A 547 12.94 -1.78 -3.42
N PRO A 548 13.03 -0.48 -3.07
CA PRO A 548 13.15 0.55 -4.10
C PRO A 548 14.46 0.40 -4.86
N ASP A 549 14.36 0.57 -6.17
CA ASP A 549 15.46 0.53 -7.12
C ASP A 549 15.89 1.93 -7.54
N LEU A 550 17.01 2.01 -8.26
CA LEU A 550 17.50 3.24 -8.86
C LEU A 550 17.79 3.04 -10.34
N LEU A 551 17.16 3.85 -11.18
CA LEU A 551 17.45 3.91 -12.60
C LEU A 551 18.41 5.08 -12.86
N ALA A 552 19.46 4.83 -13.65
CA ALA A 552 20.49 5.83 -13.93
C ALA A 552 20.84 5.82 -15.42
N ARG A 553 20.71 6.99 -16.06
CA ARG A 553 21.07 7.17 -17.46
C ARG A 553 22.47 7.75 -17.59
N ASP A 554 23.32 7.05 -18.33
CA ASP A 554 24.67 7.53 -18.61
C ASP A 554 24.70 8.60 -19.72
N THR A 555 25.86 9.23 -19.89
CA THR A 555 26.04 10.29 -20.88
C THR A 555 25.94 9.81 -22.33
N SER A 556 26.00 8.50 -22.59
CA SER A 556 25.78 7.90 -23.91
C SER A 556 24.30 7.60 -24.19
N GLY A 557 23.42 7.83 -23.22
CA GLY A 557 22.00 7.56 -23.33
C GLY A 557 21.63 6.09 -23.08
N VAL A 558 22.48 5.32 -22.41
CA VAL A 558 22.14 3.97 -21.92
C VAL A 558 21.52 4.10 -20.52
N LEU A 559 20.41 3.40 -20.31
CA LEU A 559 19.76 3.28 -19.00
C LEU A 559 20.27 2.04 -18.28
N TRP A 560 20.58 2.22 -17.01
CA TRP A 560 21.08 1.19 -16.10
C TRP A 560 20.15 1.06 -14.90
N LEU A 561 19.92 -0.18 -14.47
CA LEU A 561 19.18 -0.53 -13.26
C LEU A 561 20.15 -0.89 -12.14
N TYR A 562 20.02 -0.19 -11.02
CA TYR A 562 20.68 -0.49 -9.75
C TYR A 562 19.66 -1.07 -8.79
N LYS A 563 19.74 -2.38 -8.59
CA LYS A 563 18.77 -3.10 -7.75
C LYS A 563 19.03 -2.81 -6.28
N GLY A 564 18.01 -2.39 -5.56
CA GLY A 564 18.07 -2.16 -4.12
C GLY A 564 18.45 -3.45 -3.38
N THR A 565 19.19 -3.31 -2.28
CA THR A 565 19.50 -4.45 -1.41
C THR A 565 18.89 -4.31 -0.03
N GLY A 566 18.27 -3.18 0.30
CA GLY A 566 17.80 -2.93 1.66
C GLY A 566 18.94 -2.80 2.67
N SER A 567 20.10 -2.33 2.22
CA SER A 567 21.29 -2.13 3.04
C SER A 567 21.80 -0.71 2.84
N THR A 568 22.73 -0.29 3.67
CA THR A 568 23.39 1.01 3.53
C THR A 568 24.80 0.86 2.95
N GLY A 569 25.46 1.98 2.68
CA GLY A 569 26.86 1.98 2.27
C GLY A 569 27.08 1.42 0.86
N SER A 570 28.26 0.84 0.63
CA SER A 570 28.62 0.25 -0.66
C SER A 570 27.77 -0.96 -1.06
N ALA A 571 27.03 -1.53 -0.12
CA ALA A 571 26.12 -2.63 -0.37
C ALA A 571 24.70 -2.16 -0.76
N ALA A 572 24.38 -0.86 -0.74
CA ALA A 572 23.02 -0.35 -0.95
C ALA A 572 22.38 -0.78 -2.28
N PHE A 573 23.21 -1.00 -3.31
CA PHE A 573 22.77 -1.50 -4.60
C PHE A 573 23.61 -2.67 -5.07
N LYS A 574 22.99 -3.61 -5.80
CA LYS A 574 23.70 -4.64 -6.56
C LYS A 574 24.50 -4.00 -7.71
N ALA A 575 25.35 -4.81 -8.35
CA ALA A 575 26.00 -4.39 -9.59
C ALA A 575 24.94 -3.97 -10.64
N ARG A 576 25.21 -2.86 -11.33
CA ARG A 576 24.27 -2.31 -12.32
C ARG A 576 24.02 -3.30 -13.44
N VAL A 577 22.78 -3.35 -13.92
CA VAL A 577 22.39 -4.11 -15.11
C VAL A 577 21.96 -3.16 -16.22
N LYS A 578 22.32 -3.46 -17.46
CA LYS A 578 21.90 -2.66 -18.62
C LYS A 578 20.42 -2.91 -18.90
N VAL A 579 19.62 -1.84 -18.89
CA VAL A 579 18.22 -1.88 -19.34
C VAL A 579 18.17 -1.78 -20.87
N GLY A 580 18.85 -0.79 -21.44
CA GLY A 580 18.90 -0.59 -22.90
C GLY A 580 19.53 0.73 -23.32
N GLY A 581 19.76 0.91 -24.62
CA GLY A 581 20.18 2.19 -25.22
C GLY A 581 19.00 3.03 -25.72
N GLY A 582 19.26 4.24 -26.21
CA GLY A 582 18.23 5.12 -26.80
C GLY A 582 17.51 6.05 -25.81
N TRP A 583 17.81 5.93 -24.51
CA TRP A 583 17.21 6.77 -23.46
C TRP A 583 17.73 8.21 -23.47
N GLY A 584 18.74 8.51 -24.30
CA GLY A 584 19.12 9.88 -24.65
C GLY A 584 17.99 10.68 -25.32
N ALA A 585 16.96 10.00 -25.85
CA ALA A 585 15.79 10.63 -26.46
C ALA A 585 14.86 11.36 -25.46
N PHE A 586 15.02 11.13 -24.16
CA PHE A 586 14.18 11.73 -23.11
C PHE A 586 14.93 12.83 -22.36
N ASN A 587 14.28 13.96 -22.04
CA ASN A 587 14.88 15.02 -21.23
C ASN A 587 14.39 15.04 -19.78
N LEU A 588 13.38 14.26 -19.46
CA LEU A 588 12.84 14.07 -18.12
C LEU A 588 12.59 12.58 -17.90
N LEU A 589 13.11 12.06 -16.79
CA LEU A 589 12.83 10.73 -16.28
C LEU A 589 12.31 10.94 -14.84
N GLY A 590 11.15 10.35 -14.53
CA GLY A 590 10.52 10.40 -13.21
C GLY A 590 11.07 9.32 -12.32
#